data_AF-A0A433HR41-F1
#
_entry.id   AF-A0A433HR41-F1
#
_cell.length_a   1.000
_cell.length_b   1.000
_cell.length_c   1.000
_cell.angle_alpha   90.00
_cell.angle_beta   90.00
_cell.angle_gamma   90.00
#
_symmetry.space_group_name_H-M   'P 1'
#
loop_
_entity.id
_entity.type
_entity.pdbx_description
1 polymer ?
#
loop_
_entity_poly.entity_id
_entity_poly.type
_entity_poly.pdbx_seq_one_letter_code
_entity_poly.pdbx_strand_id
1 'polypeptide(L)'
;MSDYIVKNVPYIAQTTYETCWLAAYKMLLAWKGKPQALAEKLPNHQAMRVDGILDGQFLACRQALGLCSSSYTGFRDADAIEGKLQSYGPIWVSGTYAKGHKHIVVLYGVRGSGNSAEVLINDPATGMSISNPKPDWWPIGWFANRLNPVAYACQHWFDV
;
A
#
# COMPACT_ATOMS: atom_id res chain seq x y z
N MET A 1 -3.84 22.73 -7.29
CA MET A 1 -3.36 21.41 -6.84
C MET A 1 -1.90 21.32 -7.17
N SER A 2 -1.09 21.05 -6.16
CA SER A 2 0.34 20.80 -6.31
C SER A 2 0.57 19.31 -6.18
N ASP A 3 1.49 18.75 -6.96
CA ASP A 3 1.94 17.38 -6.80
C ASP A 3 2.34 17.12 -5.35
N TYR A 4 1.74 16.11 -4.72
CA TYR A 4 2.05 15.74 -3.34
C TYR A 4 2.70 14.36 -3.30
N ILE A 5 3.86 14.28 -2.66
CA ILE A 5 4.61 13.05 -2.45
C ILE A 5 5.03 12.99 -0.98
N VAL A 6 4.70 11.89 -0.32
CA VAL A 6 5.19 11.59 1.02
C VAL A 6 6.69 11.29 0.93
N LYS A 7 7.50 12.08 1.63
CA LYS A 7 8.96 11.94 1.59
C LYS A 7 9.43 10.70 2.34
N ASN A 8 10.60 10.19 1.94
CA ASN A 8 11.35 9.12 2.61
C ASN A 8 10.59 7.79 2.76
N VAL A 9 9.62 7.50 1.89
CA VAL A 9 8.96 6.19 1.85
C VAL A 9 9.92 5.19 1.20
N PRO A 10 10.49 4.24 1.95
CA PRO A 10 11.49 3.34 1.39
C PRO A 10 10.82 2.32 0.47
N TYR A 11 11.54 1.90 -0.55
CA TYR A 11 11.15 0.77 -1.37
C TYR A 11 11.72 -0.52 -0.76
N ILE A 12 10.89 -1.56 -0.66
CA ILE A 12 11.30 -2.91 -0.23
C ILE A 12 10.66 -3.92 -1.18
N ALA A 13 11.48 -4.73 -1.86
CA ALA A 13 10.98 -5.79 -2.74
C ALA A 13 10.35 -6.93 -1.94
N GLN A 14 9.34 -7.59 -2.50
CA GLN A 14 8.89 -8.89 -2.00
C GLN A 14 9.91 -9.99 -2.36
N THR A 15 9.99 -11.04 -1.54
CA THR A 15 10.97 -12.12 -1.71
C THR A 15 10.39 -13.35 -2.42
N THR A 16 9.06 -13.48 -2.45
CA THR A 16 8.30 -14.54 -3.11
C THR A 16 7.04 -13.94 -3.74
N TYR A 17 6.31 -14.66 -4.58
CA TYR A 17 5.09 -14.15 -5.22
C TYR A 17 3.97 -13.81 -4.21
N GLU A 18 4.00 -14.44 -3.03
CA GLU A 18 2.97 -14.37 -1.99
C GLU A 18 3.29 -13.36 -0.88
N THR A 19 4.47 -12.72 -0.90
CA THR A 19 4.96 -11.85 0.19
C THR A 19 4.84 -10.35 -0.09
N CYS A 20 4.01 -9.94 -1.05
CA CYS A 20 3.74 -8.53 -1.34
C CYS A 20 3.23 -7.77 -0.10
N TRP A 21 2.35 -8.40 0.69
CA TRP A 21 1.82 -7.85 1.94
C TRP A 21 2.90 -7.55 2.98
N LEU A 22 3.88 -8.46 3.11
CA LEU A 22 4.95 -8.36 4.08
C LEU A 22 5.90 -7.21 3.72
N ALA A 23 6.29 -7.14 2.45
CA ALA A 23 7.12 -6.06 1.94
C ALA A 23 6.42 -4.70 2.11
N ALA A 24 5.14 -4.59 1.77
CA ALA A 24 4.37 -3.37 1.94
C ALA A 24 4.27 -2.94 3.42
N TYR A 25 4.00 -3.86 4.36
CA TYR A 25 4.02 -3.52 5.79
C TYR A 25 5.40 -3.09 6.27
N LYS A 26 6.48 -3.71 5.79
CA LYS A 26 7.84 -3.27 6.11
C LYS A 26 8.13 -1.86 5.60
N MET A 27 7.62 -1.47 4.43
CA MET A 27 7.76 -0.09 3.92
C MET A 27 7.07 0.91 4.85
N LEU A 28 5.82 0.63 5.28
CA LEU A 28 5.10 1.49 6.24
C LEU A 28 5.83 1.59 7.59
N LEU A 29 6.34 0.47 8.10
CA LEU A 29 7.09 0.43 9.36
C LEU A 29 8.38 1.23 9.27
N ALA A 30 9.16 1.01 8.20
CA ALA A 30 10.42 1.70 7.99
C ALA A 30 10.23 3.21 7.82
N TRP A 31 9.20 3.63 7.08
CA TRP A 31 8.85 5.05 6.97
C TRP A 31 8.49 5.68 8.31
N LYS A 32 7.73 4.98 9.17
CA LYS A 32 7.36 5.45 10.53
C LYS A 32 8.52 5.34 11.53
N GLY A 33 9.71 4.90 11.11
CA GLY A 33 10.86 4.68 11.99
C GLY A 33 10.68 3.52 12.97
N LYS A 34 9.77 2.58 12.68
CA LYS A 34 9.50 1.40 13.51
C LYS A 34 10.31 0.18 13.02
N PRO A 35 10.64 -0.78 13.91
CA PRO A 35 11.33 -2.00 13.50
C PRO A 35 10.51 -2.81 12.49
N GLN A 36 11.10 -3.09 11.32
CA GLN A 36 10.48 -3.92 10.28
C GLN A 36 10.17 -5.35 10.76
N ALA A 37 10.90 -5.84 11.77
CA ALA A 37 10.67 -7.14 12.40
C ALA A 37 9.28 -7.27 13.06
N LEU A 38 8.53 -6.16 13.26
CA LEU A 38 7.15 -6.23 13.72
C LEU A 38 6.23 -6.90 12.69
N ALA A 39 6.46 -6.73 11.39
CA ALA A 39 5.68 -7.41 10.36
C ALA A 39 5.91 -8.94 10.33
N GLU A 40 7.06 -9.38 10.87
CA GLU A 40 7.39 -10.81 11.03
C GLU A 40 6.61 -11.47 12.19
N LYS A 41 5.96 -10.66 13.04
CA LYS A 41 5.18 -11.13 14.20
C LYS A 41 3.67 -11.08 13.97
N LEU A 42 3.24 -10.84 12.73
CA LEU A 42 1.83 -10.77 12.38
C LEU A 42 1.10 -12.12 12.64
N PRO A 43 -0.19 -12.10 12.99
CA PRO A 43 -0.96 -13.32 13.16
C PRO A 43 -1.03 -14.09 11.82
N ASN A 44 -1.00 -15.42 11.88
CA ASN A 44 -0.97 -16.30 10.69
C ASN A 44 0.22 -16.08 9.75
N HIS A 45 1.30 -15.45 10.21
CA HIS A 45 2.47 -15.10 9.40
C HIS A 45 2.98 -16.24 8.51
N GLN A 46 3.13 -17.45 9.05
CA GLN A 46 3.65 -18.59 8.29
C GLN A 46 2.70 -19.03 7.18
N ALA A 47 1.39 -19.09 7.45
CA ALA A 47 0.40 -19.41 6.42
C ALA A 47 0.36 -18.32 5.33
N MET A 48 0.37 -17.04 5.72
CA MET A 48 0.37 -15.92 4.76
C MET A 48 1.62 -15.87 3.87
N ARG A 49 2.75 -16.45 4.29
CA ARG A 49 3.95 -16.57 3.44
C ARG A 49 3.78 -17.62 2.34
N VAL A 50 2.89 -18.59 2.52
CA VAL A 50 2.60 -19.66 1.57
C VAL A 50 1.41 -19.32 0.69
N ASP A 51 0.35 -18.75 1.27
CA ASP A 51 -0.92 -18.54 0.59
C ASP A 51 -1.14 -17.09 0.13
N GLY A 52 -0.31 -16.16 0.61
CA GLY A 52 -0.58 -14.73 0.57
C GLY A 52 -1.55 -14.30 1.67
N ILE A 53 -1.78 -12.99 1.77
CA ILE A 53 -2.74 -12.44 2.73
C ILE A 53 -4.18 -12.54 2.18
N LEU A 54 -5.09 -13.04 3.01
CA LEU A 54 -6.52 -13.12 2.73
C LEU A 54 -7.26 -11.92 3.35
N ASP A 55 -8.41 -11.53 2.77
CA ASP A 55 -9.17 -10.35 3.24
C ASP A 55 -9.56 -10.46 4.73
N GLY A 56 -9.93 -11.66 5.18
CA GLY A 56 -10.27 -11.93 6.58
C GLY A 56 -9.12 -11.72 7.56
N GLN A 57 -7.88 -11.61 7.08
CA GLN A 57 -6.68 -11.39 7.91
C GLN A 57 -6.31 -9.91 8.02
N PHE A 58 -6.90 -9.02 7.22
CA PHE A 58 -6.54 -7.60 7.19
C PHE A 58 -6.75 -6.93 8.55
N LEU A 59 -7.88 -7.19 9.22
CA LEU A 59 -8.18 -6.60 10.53
C LEU A 59 -7.14 -7.01 11.59
N ALA A 60 -6.83 -8.30 11.68
CA ALA A 60 -5.89 -8.82 12.66
C ALA A 60 -4.48 -8.25 12.44
N CYS A 61 -4.04 -8.14 11.17
CA CYS A 61 -2.76 -7.52 10.85
C CYS A 61 -2.74 -6.02 11.18
N ARG A 62 -3.82 -5.31 10.82
CA ARG A 62 -4.00 -3.89 11.14
C ARG A 62 -3.88 -3.64 12.64
N GLN A 63 -4.61 -4.42 13.46
CA GLN A 63 -4.60 -4.31 14.91
C GLN A 63 -3.22 -4.62 15.51
N ALA A 64 -2.56 -5.69 15.03
CA ALA A 64 -1.24 -6.09 15.51
C ALA A 64 -0.16 -5.01 15.30
N LEU A 65 -0.30 -4.19 14.25
CA LEU A 65 0.62 -3.08 13.97
C LEU A 65 0.15 -1.73 14.53
N GLY A 66 -1.07 -1.65 15.09
CA GLY A 66 -1.65 -0.38 15.56
C GLY A 66 -2.04 0.57 14.43
N LEU A 67 -2.39 0.03 13.26
CA LEU A 67 -2.82 0.80 12.09
C LEU A 67 -4.31 1.16 12.17
N CYS A 68 -4.68 2.16 11.37
CA CYS A 68 -6.05 2.53 11.06
C CYS A 68 -6.37 2.19 9.60
N SER A 69 -7.60 2.48 9.16
CA SER A 69 -8.00 2.29 7.76
C SER A 69 -8.92 3.39 7.29
N SER A 70 -8.77 3.75 6.02
CA SER A 70 -9.74 4.53 5.26
C SER A 70 -10.67 3.60 4.48
N SER A 71 -11.88 4.06 4.18
CA SER A 71 -12.75 3.38 3.21
C SER A 71 -12.07 3.36 1.83
N TYR A 72 -12.15 2.22 1.12
CA TYR A 72 -11.61 2.09 -0.24
C TYR A 72 -12.28 3.05 -1.23
N THR A 73 -13.52 3.47 -0.98
CA THR A 73 -14.24 4.43 -1.83
C THR A 73 -13.63 5.83 -1.83
N GLY A 74 -12.81 6.17 -0.81
CA GLY A 74 -12.17 7.47 -0.67
C GLY A 74 -10.89 7.67 -1.48
N PHE A 75 -10.63 6.82 -2.48
CA PHE A 75 -9.39 6.79 -3.28
C PHE A 75 -9.66 6.94 -4.79
N ARG A 76 -10.77 7.60 -5.15
CA ARG A 76 -11.17 7.86 -6.55
C ARG A 76 -10.89 9.28 -7.02
N ASP A 77 -10.51 10.15 -6.09
CA ASP A 77 -10.37 11.59 -6.30
C ASP A 77 -9.00 12.05 -5.83
N ALA A 78 -8.35 12.91 -6.62
CA ALA A 78 -6.97 13.33 -6.38
C ALA A 78 -6.84 14.17 -5.10
N ASP A 79 -7.78 15.10 -4.85
CA ASP A 79 -7.78 15.94 -3.65
C ASP A 79 -8.01 15.11 -2.39
N ALA A 80 -8.93 14.13 -2.46
CA ALA A 80 -9.18 13.21 -1.36
C ALA A 80 -7.94 12.34 -1.05
N ILE A 81 -7.19 11.90 -2.07
CA ILE A 81 -5.93 11.17 -1.87
C ILE A 81 -4.86 12.09 -1.29
N GLU A 82 -4.70 13.30 -1.82
CA GLU A 82 -3.73 14.29 -1.33
C GLU A 82 -3.95 14.55 0.16
N GLY A 83 -5.19 14.86 0.56
CA GLY A 83 -5.53 15.11 1.96
C GLY A 83 -5.24 13.92 2.88
N LYS A 84 -5.45 12.68 2.40
CA LYS A 84 -5.09 11.46 3.14
C LYS A 84 -3.58 11.29 3.28
N LEU A 85 -2.83 11.51 2.20
CA LEU A 85 -1.38 11.40 2.21
C LEU A 85 -0.74 12.47 3.12
N GLN A 86 -1.30 13.69 3.12
CA GLN A 86 -0.91 14.75 4.05
C GLN A 86 -1.22 14.41 5.51
N SER A 87 -2.37 13.77 5.76
CA SER A 87 -2.85 13.48 7.12
C SER A 87 -2.30 12.19 7.71
N TYR A 88 -1.88 11.23 6.89
CA TYR A 88 -1.56 9.86 7.34
C TYR A 88 -0.24 9.30 6.79
N GLY A 89 0.39 9.95 5.80
CA GLY A 89 1.56 9.44 5.12
C GLY A 89 1.23 8.32 4.12
N PRO A 90 2.14 7.35 3.90
CA PRO A 90 1.93 6.30 2.91
C PRO A 90 0.83 5.33 3.34
N ILE A 91 0.13 4.78 2.35
CA ILE A 91 -1.06 3.96 2.55
C ILE A 91 -0.78 2.58 1.96
N TRP A 92 -0.92 1.56 2.79
CA TRP A 92 -0.93 0.16 2.36
C TRP A 92 -2.26 -0.11 1.67
N VAL A 93 -2.23 -0.60 0.43
CA VAL A 93 -3.42 -0.74 -0.42
C VAL A 93 -3.51 -2.13 -1.00
N SER A 94 -4.64 -2.80 -0.76
CA SER A 94 -5.01 -4.05 -1.43
C SER A 94 -5.84 -3.78 -2.68
N GLY A 95 -5.51 -4.48 -3.76
CA GLY A 95 -6.27 -4.45 -5.02
C GLY A 95 -5.94 -5.63 -5.92
N THR A 96 -6.46 -5.60 -7.14
CA THR A 96 -6.23 -6.62 -8.19
C THR A 96 -5.20 -6.13 -9.21
N TYR A 97 -4.00 -5.79 -8.72
CA TYR A 97 -2.95 -5.16 -9.53
C TYR A 97 -2.05 -6.16 -10.29
N ALA A 98 -1.98 -7.43 -9.85
CA ALA A 98 -1.12 -8.45 -10.45
C ALA A 98 -1.89 -9.33 -11.44
N LYS A 99 -2.10 -8.85 -12.68
CA LYS A 99 -2.83 -9.58 -13.75
C LYS A 99 -4.21 -10.11 -13.30
N GLY A 100 -4.92 -9.36 -12.46
CA GLY A 100 -6.22 -9.73 -11.91
C GLY A 100 -6.16 -10.51 -10.59
N HIS A 101 -4.97 -10.88 -10.10
CA HIS A 101 -4.78 -11.45 -8.78
C HIS A 101 -4.63 -10.36 -7.72
N LYS A 102 -4.98 -10.71 -6.48
CA LYS A 102 -4.79 -9.84 -5.32
C LYS A 102 -3.32 -9.49 -5.16
N HIS A 103 -3.08 -8.20 -4.95
CA HIS A 103 -1.75 -7.65 -4.78
C HIS A 103 -1.80 -6.46 -3.83
N ILE A 104 -0.71 -6.28 -3.10
CA ILE A 104 -0.57 -5.20 -2.13
C ILE A 104 0.50 -4.25 -2.62
N VAL A 105 0.17 -2.97 -2.61
CA VAL A 105 1.10 -1.88 -2.95
C VAL A 105 1.09 -0.80 -1.90
N VAL A 106 2.07 0.10 -1.95
CA VAL A 106 2.11 1.28 -1.08
C VAL A 106 1.89 2.53 -1.91
N LEU A 107 0.77 3.21 -1.67
CA LEU A 107 0.43 4.51 -2.24
C LEU A 107 1.11 5.62 -1.43
N TYR A 108 1.86 6.50 -2.09
CA TYR A 108 2.58 7.56 -1.38
C TYR A 108 2.73 8.88 -2.15
N GLY A 109 2.03 9.04 -3.26
CA GLY A 109 1.96 10.31 -3.95
C GLY A 109 0.75 10.42 -4.87
N VAL A 110 0.44 11.65 -5.27
CA VAL A 110 -0.62 11.99 -6.21
C VAL A 110 -0.21 13.24 -6.98
N ARG A 111 -0.58 13.29 -8.27
CA ARG A 111 -0.34 14.45 -9.13
C ARG A 111 -1.47 14.64 -10.14
N GLY A 112 -1.56 15.85 -10.69
CA GLY A 112 -2.61 16.20 -11.63
C GLY A 112 -3.99 16.30 -10.98
N SER A 113 -5.04 16.31 -11.81
CA SER A 113 -6.43 16.46 -11.36
C SER A 113 -7.40 15.68 -12.25
N GLY A 114 -8.61 15.45 -11.73
CA GLY A 114 -9.70 14.77 -12.44
C GLY A 114 -9.31 13.39 -12.98
N ASN A 115 -9.81 13.05 -14.16
CA ASN A 115 -9.57 11.74 -14.79
C ASN A 115 -8.13 11.55 -15.30
N SER A 116 -7.36 12.63 -15.42
CA SER A 116 -5.94 12.61 -15.79
C SER A 116 -4.99 12.49 -14.59
N ALA A 117 -5.51 12.50 -13.36
CA ALA A 117 -4.67 12.36 -12.19
C ALA A 117 -3.98 11.00 -12.14
N GLU A 118 -2.82 10.97 -11.50
CA GLU A 118 -2.01 9.78 -11.31
C GLU A 118 -1.62 9.64 -9.85
N VAL A 119 -1.38 8.40 -9.45
CA VAL A 119 -0.94 8.03 -8.10
C VAL A 119 0.44 7.40 -8.15
N LEU A 120 1.29 7.73 -7.18
CA LEU A 120 2.64 7.20 -7.08
C LEU A 120 2.65 5.98 -6.17
N ILE A 121 3.15 4.87 -6.70
CA ILE A 121 3.05 3.55 -6.09
C ILE A 121 4.43 2.91 -5.92
N ASN A 122 4.68 2.36 -4.74
CA ASN A 122 5.71 1.35 -4.52
C ASN A 122 5.06 -0.02 -4.65
N ASP A 123 5.32 -0.68 -5.78
CA ASP A 123 4.91 -2.05 -6.05
C ASP A 123 6.03 -3.03 -5.63
N PRO A 124 5.82 -3.87 -4.59
CA PRO A 124 6.83 -4.82 -4.13
C PRO A 124 7.30 -5.84 -5.17
N ALA A 125 6.51 -6.11 -6.21
CA ALA A 125 6.82 -7.12 -7.23
C ALA A 125 7.88 -6.64 -8.24
N THR A 126 8.04 -5.33 -8.45
CA THR A 126 8.96 -4.78 -9.46
C THR A 126 10.42 -5.16 -9.17
N GLY A 127 10.81 -5.22 -7.90
CA GLY A 127 12.14 -5.60 -7.43
C GLY A 127 12.48 -7.09 -7.61
N MET A 128 11.51 -7.95 -7.91
CA MET A 128 11.79 -9.37 -8.23
C MET A 128 12.40 -9.53 -9.62
N SER A 129 12.20 -8.56 -10.51
CA SER A 129 12.69 -8.60 -11.91
C SER A 129 13.73 -7.53 -12.23
N ILE A 130 13.95 -6.57 -11.32
CA ILE A 130 14.79 -5.38 -11.57
C ILE A 130 15.56 -5.05 -10.28
N SER A 131 16.87 -4.81 -10.39
CA SER A 131 17.76 -4.51 -9.25
C SER A 131 17.59 -3.08 -8.69
N ASN A 132 16.95 -2.17 -9.43
CA ASN A 132 16.66 -0.80 -9.00
C ASN A 132 15.26 -0.36 -9.49
N PRO A 133 14.19 -0.88 -8.86
CA PRO A 133 12.82 -0.56 -9.26
C PRO A 133 12.55 0.93 -9.07
N LYS A 134 12.04 1.56 -10.14
CA LYS A 134 11.66 2.97 -10.11
C LYS A 134 10.24 3.12 -9.53
N PRO A 135 9.94 4.23 -8.85
CA PRO A 135 8.58 4.64 -8.56
C PRO A 135 7.71 4.62 -9.82
N ASP A 136 6.50 4.10 -9.70
CA ASP A 136 5.57 3.99 -10.84
C ASP A 136 4.36 4.89 -10.63
N TRP A 137 4.03 5.68 -11.65
CA TRP A 137 2.86 6.56 -11.66
C TRP A 137 1.73 5.84 -12.40
N TRP A 138 0.65 5.54 -11.69
CA TRP A 138 -0.51 4.85 -12.25
C TRP A 138 -1.66 5.83 -12.47
N PRO A 139 -2.40 5.73 -13.60
CA PRO A 139 -3.64 6.48 -13.77
C PRO A 139 -4.60 6.22 -12.60
N ILE A 140 -5.13 7.27 -11.98
CA ILE A 140 -6.00 7.15 -10.80
C ILE A 140 -7.21 6.25 -11.08
N GLY A 141 -7.78 6.34 -12.28
CA GLY A 141 -8.91 5.51 -12.70
C GLY A 141 -8.53 4.02 -12.80
N TRP A 142 -7.31 3.70 -13.24
CA TRP A 142 -6.83 2.33 -13.30
C TRP A 142 -6.63 1.75 -11.90
N PHE A 143 -6.02 2.53 -11.01
CA PHE A 143 -5.80 2.20 -9.60
C PHE A 143 -7.12 2.00 -8.86
N ALA A 144 -7.99 3.00 -8.89
CA ALA A 144 -9.21 3.02 -8.08
C ALA A 144 -10.23 1.96 -8.51
N ASN A 145 -10.26 1.58 -9.79
CA ASN A 145 -11.14 0.51 -10.29
C ASN A 145 -10.63 -0.90 -9.97
N ARG A 146 -9.41 -1.03 -9.45
CA ARG A 146 -8.82 -2.31 -9.03
C ARG A 146 -8.71 -2.45 -7.52
N LEU A 147 -9.08 -1.42 -6.75
CA LEU A 147 -9.12 -1.49 -5.29
C LEU A 147 -9.97 -2.67 -4.81
N ASN A 148 -9.48 -3.37 -3.79
CA ASN A 148 -10.20 -4.47 -3.18
C ASN A 148 -11.40 -3.92 -2.39
N PRO A 149 -12.66 -4.24 -2.75
CA PRO A 149 -13.84 -3.58 -2.21
C PRO A 149 -14.26 -4.17 -0.84
N VAL A 150 -13.30 -4.33 0.07
CA VAL A 150 -13.50 -4.91 1.41
C VAL A 150 -13.04 -3.92 2.49
N ALA A 151 -13.52 -4.13 3.71
CA ALA A 151 -13.03 -3.38 4.86
C ALA A 151 -11.51 -3.57 5.03
N TYR A 152 -10.83 -2.53 5.51
CA TYR A 152 -9.39 -2.55 5.83
C TYR A 152 -8.46 -2.76 4.62
N ALA A 153 -8.96 -2.63 3.39
CA ALA A 153 -8.14 -2.70 2.17
C ALA A 153 -7.15 -1.53 2.02
N CYS A 154 -7.40 -0.40 2.69
CA CYS A 154 -6.52 0.77 2.70
C CYS A 154 -6.10 1.09 4.13
N GLN A 155 -4.87 0.74 4.52
CA GLN A 155 -4.37 0.86 5.90
C GLN A 155 -3.28 1.93 6.00
N HIS A 156 -3.27 2.68 7.10
CA HIS A 156 -2.33 3.78 7.33
C HIS A 156 -2.22 4.08 8.82
N TRP A 157 -1.27 4.93 9.22
CA TRP A 157 -1.19 5.44 10.59
C TRP A 157 -2.28 6.51 10.83
N PHE A 158 -2.64 6.75 12.09
CA PHE A 158 -3.63 7.78 12.45
C PHE A 158 -3.01 9.18 12.51
N ASP A 159 -1.68 9.27 12.54
CA ASP A 159 -0.91 10.49 12.70
C ASP A 159 0.34 10.48 11.81
N VAL A 160 0.71 11.65 11.27
CA VAL A 160 2.04 11.90 10.68
C VAL A 160 2.81 12.86 11.56
#